data_AF-A0A4D5S841-F1
#
_entry.id   AF-A0A4D5S841-F1
#
_cell.length_a   1.000
_cell.length_b   1.000
_cell.length_c   1.000
_cell.angle_alpha   90.00
_cell.angle_beta   90.00
_cell.angle_gamma   90.00
#
_symmetry.space_group_name_H-M   'P 1'
#
loop_
_entity.id
_entity.type
_entity.pdbx_description
1 polymer ?
#
loop_
_entity_poly.entity_id
_entity_poly.type
_entity_poly.pdbx_seq_one_letter_code
_entity_poly.pdbx_strand_id
1 'polypeptide(L)'
;AIRSCVGPNWLVALINKLIDFFFLLPDEAGSNAPNSLKISLPTPNALVEDSEKVVLVATGDILALEVKDLSVPKLVFTSAEGTLAVLASSAYLLRYLEATGADTPDLRSQLLSRIQQAYQSQYGFRSSDGSYGPYSSSEYPRSVFLSAFAVKALTAAKPYIGSVDSEIQRSIQYVLQQRDRNNGCFQTLSPSGPFNGNYKNGADLSLVVANSLLEGGYNDSTVYKAVLECVDADNLPSNHTLALNAYFSALIGEDARATNTLNKLLQQADKNGGLTTWDDGKTDTAGYAILTMKALGQNLGAAQPIVRWLMQQVFARYSFSYSQAYSVAVQGLTEYSRVAFATPTDLTVTVEDSQSGATPPETFAVSEQNKLVYQEKLLNKRQSYDLEATLNKGSKGCAAVQVKYYYNSKNSPVHKGLQVNATSSSVDCGTLALDICARYTEGFLSSAAVVEISLLTGFSADDQSLKELVNAGVIKKYVVTDNKIQLLIQQLYVMETCFRVLEKRDLQVSDVQPGVVELFDYYRYQYKASASYEVTERCTPTEQGPSISDNEIGEDVVTFQ
;
A
#
# COMPACT_ATOMS: atom_id res chain seq x y z
N ALA A 1 -49.51 -21.92 -5.36
CA ALA A 1 -48.65 -21.54 -6.50
C ALA A 1 -48.30 -20.05 -6.41
N ILE A 2 -47.28 -19.72 -5.63
CA ILE A 2 -46.64 -18.39 -5.67
C ILE A 2 -45.29 -18.66 -6.34
N ARG A 3 -45.18 -18.19 -7.59
CA ARG A 3 -44.02 -18.41 -8.44
C ARG A 3 -42.81 -17.69 -7.85
N SER A 4 -41.68 -18.40 -7.90
CA SER A 4 -40.33 -17.93 -7.65
C SER A 4 -40.02 -16.63 -8.39
N CYS A 5 -39.56 -15.63 -7.66
CA CYS A 5 -38.66 -14.61 -8.18
C CYS A 5 -37.26 -14.87 -7.58
N VAL A 6 -36.62 -15.96 -8.00
CA VAL A 6 -35.17 -16.13 -7.87
C VAL A 6 -34.66 -16.22 -9.30
N GLY A 7 -34.27 -15.08 -9.86
CA GLY A 7 -33.52 -15.01 -11.11
C GLY A 7 -32.04 -15.37 -10.86
N PRO A 8 -31.33 -15.85 -11.90
CA PRO A 8 -29.95 -16.33 -11.76
C PRO A 8 -28.94 -15.15 -11.74
N ASN A 9 -27.82 -15.36 -11.04
CA ASN A 9 -26.61 -14.54 -11.05
C ASN A 9 -26.72 -13.09 -10.53
N TRP A 10 -26.80 -12.91 -9.21
CA TRP A 10 -26.25 -11.71 -8.60
C TRP A 10 -24.73 -11.87 -8.51
N LEU A 11 -24.02 -11.38 -9.53
CA LEU A 11 -22.61 -11.03 -9.39
C LEU A 11 -22.45 -10.20 -8.12
N VAL A 12 -21.58 -10.67 -7.22
CA VAL A 12 -21.23 -10.07 -5.94
C VAL A 12 -21.11 -8.55 -6.09
N ALA A 13 -21.92 -7.81 -5.33
CA ALA A 13 -21.86 -6.36 -5.27
C ALA A 13 -20.47 -5.95 -4.72
N LEU A 14 -19.60 -5.44 -5.58
CA LEU A 14 -18.22 -5.10 -5.20
C LEU A 14 -18.17 -3.72 -4.56
N ILE A 15 -17.63 -3.64 -3.33
CA ILE A 15 -17.41 -2.39 -2.63
C ILE A 15 -16.34 -1.58 -3.38
N ASN A 16 -16.77 -0.51 -4.01
CA ASN A 16 -15.94 0.54 -4.56
C ASN A 16 -15.74 1.66 -3.54
N LYS A 17 -14.60 2.34 -3.67
CA LYS A 17 -14.18 3.39 -2.74
C LYS A 17 -13.48 4.49 -3.52
N LEU A 18 -14.00 5.71 -3.42
CA LEU A 18 -13.39 6.94 -3.93
C LEU A 18 -12.93 7.77 -2.75
N ILE A 19 -11.70 8.29 -2.84
CA ILE A 19 -11.08 9.02 -1.73
C ILE A 19 -10.32 10.19 -2.31
N ASP A 20 -10.64 11.37 -1.79
CA ASP A 20 -9.93 12.59 -2.11
C ASP A 20 -9.40 13.24 -0.84
N PHE A 21 -8.34 14.02 -1.00
CA PHE A 21 -7.63 14.71 0.05
C PHE A 21 -7.49 16.19 -0.30
N PHE A 22 -7.71 17.00 0.72
CA PHE A 22 -7.73 18.44 0.60
C PHE A 22 -6.97 19.06 1.76
N PHE A 23 -6.33 20.18 1.47
CA PHE A 23 -5.65 21.00 2.48
C PHE A 23 -6.45 22.28 2.64
N LEU A 24 -6.73 22.63 3.90
CA LEU A 24 -7.25 23.94 4.26
C LEU A 24 -6.18 24.67 5.07
N LEU A 25 -5.89 25.89 4.66
CA LEU A 25 -4.95 26.78 5.33
C LEU A 25 -5.65 28.09 5.67
N PRO A 26 -5.40 28.68 6.85
CA PRO A 26 -5.88 30.02 7.18
C PRO A 26 -5.37 31.05 6.17
N ASP A 27 -6.12 32.13 5.98
CA ASP A 27 -5.70 33.26 5.15
C ASP A 27 -4.52 33.99 5.80
N GLU A 28 -3.31 33.52 5.50
CA GLU A 28 -2.07 34.22 5.80
C GLU A 28 -1.47 34.80 4.51
N ALA A 29 -0.83 35.97 4.62
CA ALA A 29 -0.25 36.67 3.49
C ALA A 29 0.80 35.79 2.77
N GLY A 30 0.42 35.19 1.63
CA GLY A 30 1.29 34.35 0.80
C GLY A 30 0.91 32.87 0.65
N SER A 31 -0.18 32.41 1.30
CA SER A 31 -0.72 31.07 1.06
C SER A 31 -1.63 31.06 -0.18
N ASN A 32 -1.38 30.16 -1.14
CA ASN A 32 -2.27 29.91 -2.29
C ASN A 32 -3.34 28.84 -1.99
N ALA A 33 -3.34 28.25 -0.79
CA ALA A 33 -4.29 27.22 -0.42
C ALA A 33 -5.55 27.85 0.18
N PRO A 34 -6.74 27.33 -0.17
CA PRO A 34 -7.98 27.99 0.19
C PRO A 34 -8.38 27.74 1.65
N ASN A 35 -9.03 28.73 2.25
CA ASN A 35 -9.65 28.65 3.58
C ASN A 35 -11.02 27.94 3.56
N SER A 36 -11.61 27.76 2.36
CA SER A 36 -12.82 26.99 2.10
C SER A 36 -12.71 26.17 0.81
N LEU A 37 -13.37 25.02 0.78
CA LEU A 37 -13.35 24.15 -0.40
C LEU A 37 -14.71 23.51 -0.64
N LYS A 38 -15.15 23.58 -1.91
CA LYS A 38 -16.29 22.80 -2.41
C LYS A 38 -15.84 21.44 -2.92
N ILE A 39 -16.52 20.39 -2.47
CA ILE A 39 -16.23 18.99 -2.74
C ILE A 39 -17.48 18.39 -3.36
N SER A 40 -17.43 18.08 -4.66
CA SER A 40 -18.52 17.41 -5.36
C SER A 40 -18.28 15.90 -5.39
N LEU A 41 -19.20 15.12 -4.84
CA LEU A 41 -19.14 13.67 -4.90
C LEU A 41 -19.54 13.17 -6.31
N PRO A 42 -18.74 12.30 -6.94
CA PRO A 42 -19.06 11.80 -8.26
C PRO A 42 -20.24 10.82 -8.21
N THR A 43 -21.10 10.84 -9.22
CA THR A 43 -22.17 9.84 -9.38
C THR A 43 -21.58 8.52 -9.88
N PRO A 44 -21.65 7.40 -9.12
CA PRO A 44 -21.04 6.16 -9.56
C PRO A 44 -21.76 5.50 -10.73
N ASN A 45 -21.00 4.93 -11.65
CA ASN A 45 -21.53 4.08 -12.71
C ASN A 45 -21.99 2.72 -12.13
N ALA A 46 -23.17 2.27 -12.55
CA ALA A 46 -23.76 0.99 -12.14
C ALA A 46 -23.87 0.79 -10.62
N LEU A 47 -24.19 1.89 -9.91
CA LEU A 47 -24.43 1.91 -8.47
C LEU A 47 -25.50 0.90 -8.06
N VAL A 48 -25.26 0.19 -6.96
CA VAL A 48 -26.31 -0.51 -6.22
C VAL A 48 -26.95 0.50 -5.28
N GLU A 49 -28.24 0.77 -5.49
CA GLU A 49 -29.00 1.72 -4.68
C GLU A 49 -28.89 1.39 -3.18
N ASP A 50 -28.90 2.44 -2.33
CA ASP A 50 -28.78 2.37 -0.87
C ASP A 50 -27.46 1.81 -0.31
N SER A 51 -26.45 1.53 -1.14
CA SER A 51 -25.14 1.05 -0.69
C SER A 51 -24.15 2.14 -0.32
N GLU A 52 -24.52 3.40 -0.54
CA GLU A 52 -23.65 4.58 -0.44
C GLU A 52 -23.37 4.97 1.01
N LYS A 53 -22.11 5.29 1.30
CA LYS A 53 -21.67 5.83 2.59
C LYS A 53 -20.61 6.88 2.36
N VAL A 54 -20.77 8.04 3.00
CA VAL A 54 -19.77 9.12 2.99
C VAL A 54 -19.17 9.27 4.38
N VAL A 55 -17.85 9.15 4.46
CA VAL A 55 -17.09 9.33 5.70
C VAL A 55 -16.18 10.54 5.53
N LEU A 56 -16.34 11.50 6.42
CA LEU A 56 -15.47 12.66 6.55
C LEU A 56 -14.38 12.39 7.57
N VAL A 57 -13.20 12.91 7.28
CA VAL A 57 -12.03 12.76 8.13
C VAL A 57 -11.31 14.09 8.17
N ALA A 58 -10.94 14.56 9.35
CA ALA A 58 -10.12 15.75 9.51
C ALA A 58 -8.96 15.47 10.44
N THR A 59 -7.78 15.97 10.08
CA THR A 59 -6.52 15.78 10.80
C THR A 59 -5.69 17.07 10.73
N GLY A 60 -4.83 17.30 11.70
CA GLY A 60 -3.88 18.43 11.71
C GLY A 60 -2.52 18.06 11.15
N ASP A 61 -2.36 16.82 10.68
CA ASP A 61 -1.14 16.28 10.10
C ASP A 61 -1.53 15.10 9.21
N ILE A 62 -1.04 15.08 7.96
CA ILE A 62 -1.35 14.03 6.99
C ILE A 62 -0.89 12.65 7.43
N LEU A 63 0.12 12.56 8.31
CA LEU A 63 0.64 11.30 8.81
C LEU A 63 -0.28 10.66 9.86
N ALA A 64 -1.30 11.38 10.36
CA ALA A 64 -2.40 10.80 11.14
C ALA A 64 -3.05 9.61 10.43
N LEU A 65 -3.06 9.63 9.09
CA LEU A 65 -3.63 8.58 8.25
C LEU A 65 -2.80 7.30 8.26
N GLU A 66 -1.48 7.44 8.39
CA GLU A 66 -0.52 6.33 8.47
C GLU A 66 -0.51 5.75 9.89
N VAL A 67 -0.47 6.60 10.92
CA VAL A 67 -0.38 6.15 12.32
C VAL A 67 -1.71 5.67 12.89
N LYS A 68 -2.83 5.82 12.16
CA LYS A 68 -4.15 5.30 12.57
C LYS A 68 -4.10 3.79 12.79
N ASP A 69 -3.45 3.07 11.89
CA ASP A 69 -3.37 1.61 11.91
C ASP A 69 -1.97 1.19 11.50
N LEU A 70 -1.17 0.81 12.50
CA LEU A 70 0.19 0.35 12.30
C LEU A 70 0.28 -1.18 12.08
N SER A 71 -0.83 -1.86 11.77
CA SER A 71 -0.78 -3.25 11.34
C SER A 71 -0.07 -3.40 9.99
N VAL A 72 0.63 -4.52 9.81
CA VAL A 72 1.30 -4.88 8.57
C VAL A 72 0.77 -6.25 8.15
N PRO A 73 0.24 -6.43 6.92
CA PRO A 73 -0.21 -7.73 6.45
C PRO A 73 0.92 -8.75 6.50
N LYS A 74 0.66 -9.94 7.06
CA LYS A 74 1.69 -11.00 7.22
C LYS A 74 2.38 -11.37 5.90
N LEU A 75 1.68 -11.28 4.75
CA LEU A 75 2.23 -11.56 3.42
C LEU A 75 3.43 -10.68 3.08
N VAL A 76 3.47 -9.45 3.60
CA VAL A 76 4.56 -8.49 3.40
C VAL A 76 5.89 -9.01 3.91
N PHE A 77 5.87 -9.71 5.06
CA PHE A 77 7.08 -10.30 5.66
C PHE A 77 7.57 -11.56 4.95
N THR A 78 6.88 -12.00 3.89
CA THR A 78 7.29 -13.19 3.13
C THR A 78 8.22 -12.86 1.97
N SER A 79 8.34 -11.58 1.60
CA SER A 79 9.25 -11.07 0.57
C SER A 79 10.29 -10.13 1.16
N ALA A 80 11.48 -10.09 0.56
CA ALA A 80 12.52 -9.16 0.96
C ALA A 80 12.11 -7.71 0.73
N GLU A 81 11.50 -7.41 -0.42
CA GLU A 81 11.11 -6.03 -0.75
C GLU A 81 10.08 -5.49 0.25
N GLY A 82 9.04 -6.26 0.55
CA GLY A 82 8.02 -5.86 1.52
C GLY A 82 8.60 -5.67 2.92
N THR A 83 9.41 -6.62 3.37
CA THR A 83 10.09 -6.55 4.68
C THR A 83 10.99 -5.32 4.80
N LEU A 84 11.82 -5.04 3.79
CA LEU A 84 12.71 -3.89 3.78
C LEU A 84 11.94 -2.57 3.68
N ALA A 85 10.81 -2.54 2.96
CA ALA A 85 9.93 -1.39 2.89
C ALA A 85 9.30 -1.07 4.25
N VAL A 86 8.82 -2.08 4.99
CA VAL A 86 8.35 -1.92 6.37
C VAL A 86 9.46 -1.37 7.26
N LEU A 87 10.67 -1.93 7.17
CA LEU A 87 11.82 -1.49 7.97
C LEU A 87 12.14 -0.01 7.74
N ALA A 88 12.28 0.40 6.48
CA ALA A 88 12.62 1.78 6.11
C ALA A 88 11.50 2.78 6.46
N SER A 89 10.26 2.50 6.05
CA SER A 89 9.11 3.39 6.28
C SER A 89 8.84 3.63 7.77
N SER A 90 8.93 2.56 8.59
CA SER A 90 8.74 2.66 10.03
C SER A 90 9.82 3.52 10.69
N ALA A 91 11.07 3.39 10.24
CA ALA A 91 12.17 4.21 10.73
C ALA A 91 11.99 5.69 10.34
N TYR A 92 11.53 5.98 9.11
CA TYR A 92 11.24 7.34 8.68
C TYR A 92 10.11 7.97 9.49
N LEU A 93 9.05 7.22 9.74
CA LEU A 93 7.91 7.67 10.53
C LEU A 93 8.30 7.89 11.99
N LEU A 94 9.07 6.98 12.61
CA LEU A 94 9.52 7.17 13.99
C LEU A 94 10.42 8.40 14.13
N ARG A 95 11.37 8.58 13.20
CA ARG A 95 12.23 9.78 13.16
C ARG A 95 11.44 11.07 12.98
N TYR A 96 10.35 11.03 12.21
CA TYR A 96 9.44 12.16 12.06
C TYR A 96 8.76 12.52 13.39
N LEU A 97 8.21 11.52 14.07
CA LEU A 97 7.52 11.70 15.35
C LEU A 97 8.49 12.26 16.41
N GLU A 98 9.71 11.72 16.48
CA GLU A 98 10.77 12.23 17.36
C GLU A 98 11.13 13.69 17.05
N ALA A 99 11.28 14.03 15.76
CA ALA A 99 11.65 15.39 15.35
C ALA A 99 10.54 16.42 15.57
N THR A 100 9.29 15.99 15.68
CA THR A 100 8.12 16.87 15.88
C THR A 100 7.59 16.84 17.32
N GLY A 101 8.20 16.04 18.21
CA GLY A 101 7.74 15.86 19.60
C GLY A 101 6.40 15.13 19.70
N ALA A 102 6.04 14.37 18.67
CA ALA A 102 4.77 13.66 18.54
C ALA A 102 4.89 12.15 18.84
N ASP A 103 6.03 11.72 19.36
CA ASP A 103 6.36 10.32 19.67
C ASP A 103 5.76 9.85 21.00
N THR A 104 4.45 9.62 21.01
CA THR A 104 3.79 9.05 22.19
C THR A 104 4.35 7.65 22.52
N PRO A 105 4.35 7.22 23.80
CA PRO A 105 4.88 5.91 24.19
C PRO A 105 4.24 4.74 23.45
N ASP A 106 2.94 4.83 23.16
CA ASP A 106 2.19 3.80 22.44
C ASP A 106 2.62 3.70 20.97
N LEU A 107 2.61 4.83 20.23
CA LEU A 107 3.08 4.87 18.84
C LEU A 107 4.54 4.42 18.72
N ARG A 108 5.39 4.87 19.65
CA ARG A 108 6.80 4.47 19.71
C ARG A 108 6.94 2.96 19.88
N SER A 109 6.20 2.36 20.83
CA SER A 109 6.23 0.92 21.08
C SER A 109 5.80 0.12 19.84
N GLN A 110 4.69 0.51 19.21
CA GLN A 110 4.18 -0.15 18.00
C GLN A 110 5.18 -0.07 16.84
N LEU A 111 5.77 1.11 16.59
CA LEU A 111 6.76 1.29 15.53
C LEU A 111 8.06 0.54 15.80
N LEU A 112 8.56 0.54 17.04
CA LEU A 112 9.75 -0.25 17.41
C LEU A 112 9.49 -1.75 17.24
N SER A 113 8.30 -2.24 17.61
CA SER A 113 7.91 -3.63 17.37
C SER A 113 7.92 -3.96 15.87
N ARG A 114 7.36 -3.07 15.04
CA ARG A 114 7.33 -3.21 13.58
C ARG A 114 8.73 -3.22 12.98
N ILE A 115 9.61 -2.32 13.41
CA ILE A 115 11.03 -2.26 13.03
C ILE A 115 11.75 -3.56 13.41
N GLN A 116 11.58 -4.02 14.64
CA GLN A 116 12.23 -5.22 15.14
C GLN A 116 11.78 -6.47 14.37
N GLN A 117 10.47 -6.61 14.11
CA GLN A 117 9.91 -7.71 13.33
C GLN A 117 10.46 -7.72 11.89
N ALA A 118 10.53 -6.56 11.24
CA ALA A 118 11.07 -6.44 9.89
C ALA A 118 12.58 -6.76 9.86
N TYR A 119 13.34 -6.27 10.84
CA TYR A 119 14.77 -6.53 10.96
C TYR A 119 15.09 -8.01 11.20
N GLN A 120 14.29 -8.71 12.01
CA GLN A 120 14.43 -10.16 12.20
C GLN A 120 14.05 -10.93 10.94
N SER A 121 12.95 -10.55 10.29
CA SER A 121 12.43 -11.25 9.10
C SER A 121 13.40 -11.14 7.92
N GLN A 122 14.11 -10.02 7.75
CA GLN A 122 14.97 -9.83 6.59
C GLN A 122 16.15 -10.81 6.51
N TYR A 123 16.59 -11.38 7.63
CA TYR A 123 17.69 -12.35 7.64
C TYR A 123 17.40 -13.58 6.78
N GLY A 124 16.14 -13.98 6.65
CA GLY A 124 15.75 -15.12 5.80
C GLY A 124 16.03 -14.90 4.32
N PHE A 125 16.20 -13.65 3.88
CA PHE A 125 16.42 -13.27 2.49
C PHE A 125 17.89 -12.98 2.16
N ARG A 126 18.73 -12.87 3.18
CA ARG A 126 20.13 -12.46 3.08
C ARG A 126 21.06 -13.66 2.94
N SER A 127 22.02 -13.54 2.03
CA SER A 127 23.13 -14.50 1.84
C SER A 127 24.38 -14.09 2.62
N SER A 128 25.30 -15.05 2.82
CA SER A 128 26.56 -14.83 3.53
C SER A 128 27.47 -13.77 2.87
N ASP A 129 27.38 -13.60 1.55
CA ASP A 129 28.09 -12.57 0.77
C ASP A 129 27.46 -11.17 0.87
N GLY A 130 26.35 -11.01 1.62
CA GLY A 130 25.63 -9.75 1.79
C GLY A 130 24.57 -9.49 0.72
N SER A 131 24.38 -10.38 -0.25
CA SER A 131 23.33 -10.25 -1.26
C SER A 131 21.95 -10.64 -0.72
N TYR A 132 20.90 -10.07 -1.31
CA TYR A 132 19.50 -10.37 -0.97
C TYR A 132 18.79 -11.06 -2.14
N GLY A 133 18.03 -12.11 -1.83
CA GLY A 133 17.07 -12.72 -2.74
C GLY A 133 15.64 -12.26 -2.43
N PRO A 134 14.68 -12.41 -3.36
CA PRO A 134 13.30 -12.01 -3.14
C PRO A 134 12.59 -12.83 -2.04
N TYR A 135 13.01 -14.07 -1.83
CA TYR A 135 12.40 -15.02 -0.89
C TYR A 135 13.46 -15.85 -0.16
N SER A 136 13.03 -16.52 0.91
CA SER A 136 13.87 -17.38 1.76
C SER A 136 14.18 -18.72 1.07
N SER A 137 15.15 -18.74 0.17
CA SER A 137 15.81 -19.95 -0.37
C SER A 137 17.06 -19.55 -1.15
N SER A 138 18.09 -20.38 -1.17
CA SER A 138 19.29 -20.19 -2.00
C SER A 138 19.02 -20.35 -3.50
N GLU A 139 17.88 -20.96 -3.87
CA GLU A 139 17.50 -21.22 -5.26
C GLU A 139 17.12 -19.95 -6.03
N TYR A 140 16.71 -18.89 -5.32
CA TYR A 140 16.31 -17.65 -5.97
C TYR A 140 17.54 -16.83 -6.42
N PRO A 141 17.53 -16.24 -7.62
CA PRO A 141 18.58 -15.32 -8.04
C PRO A 141 18.75 -14.17 -7.04
N ARG A 142 20.00 -13.81 -6.76
CA ARG A 142 20.33 -12.65 -5.94
C ARG A 142 20.04 -11.37 -6.71
N SER A 143 19.51 -10.37 -6.03
CA SER A 143 19.06 -9.11 -6.64
C SER A 143 19.92 -7.94 -6.19
N VAL A 144 20.53 -7.24 -7.15
CA VAL A 144 21.31 -6.02 -6.91
C VAL A 144 20.43 -4.93 -6.33
N PHE A 145 19.20 -4.80 -6.86
CA PHE A 145 18.19 -3.88 -6.36
C PHE A 145 17.85 -4.16 -4.88
N LEU A 146 17.49 -5.40 -4.53
CA LEU A 146 17.14 -5.73 -3.14
C LEU A 146 18.32 -5.55 -2.20
N SER A 147 19.54 -5.86 -2.65
CA SER A 147 20.75 -5.69 -1.86
C SER A 147 21.07 -4.21 -1.60
N ALA A 148 20.89 -3.35 -2.60
CA ALA A 148 21.03 -1.91 -2.44
C ALA A 148 19.90 -1.33 -1.58
N PHE A 149 18.66 -1.80 -1.75
CA PHE A 149 17.55 -1.38 -0.92
C PHE A 149 17.73 -1.79 0.55
N ALA A 150 18.34 -2.96 0.81
CA ALA A 150 18.71 -3.37 2.16
C ALA A 150 19.73 -2.44 2.80
N VAL A 151 20.72 -1.96 2.04
CA VAL A 151 21.68 -0.93 2.51
C VAL A 151 20.93 0.32 2.98
N LYS A 152 20.01 0.85 2.16
CA LYS A 152 19.17 2.00 2.51
C LYS A 152 18.31 1.74 3.75
N ALA A 153 17.58 0.63 3.79
CA ALA A 153 16.63 0.30 4.86
C ALA A 153 17.32 0.04 6.20
N LEU A 154 18.41 -0.74 6.22
CA LEU A 154 19.20 -0.99 7.42
C LEU A 154 19.83 0.30 7.96
N THR A 155 20.31 1.18 7.07
CA THR A 155 20.85 2.49 7.47
C THR A 155 19.78 3.37 8.09
N ALA A 156 18.59 3.43 7.49
CA ALA A 156 17.45 4.17 8.04
C ALA A 156 17.06 3.68 9.45
N ALA A 157 17.06 2.35 9.66
CA ALA A 157 16.66 1.74 10.93
C ALA A 157 17.79 1.66 11.97
N LYS A 158 19.06 1.90 11.58
CA LYS A 158 20.24 1.80 12.45
C LYS A 158 20.08 2.45 13.84
N PRO A 159 19.47 3.65 13.99
CA PRO A 159 19.25 4.25 15.31
C PRO A 159 18.40 3.42 16.27
N TYR A 160 17.57 2.52 15.76
CA TYR A 160 16.57 1.75 16.53
C TYR A 160 16.92 0.28 16.73
N ILE A 161 17.82 -0.28 15.90
CA ILE A 161 18.22 -1.70 15.95
C ILE A 161 19.68 -1.92 16.39
N GLY A 162 20.49 -0.86 16.47
CA GLY A 162 21.87 -0.93 16.93
C GLY A 162 22.88 -1.27 15.82
N SER A 163 23.85 -2.13 16.12
CA SER A 163 25.05 -2.31 15.28
C SER A 163 24.79 -3.21 14.06
N VAL A 164 24.56 -2.59 12.90
CA VAL A 164 24.39 -3.24 11.60
C VAL A 164 25.46 -2.85 10.57
N ASP A 165 26.52 -2.17 10.99
CA ASP A 165 27.56 -1.62 10.10
C ASP A 165 28.27 -2.69 9.25
N SER A 166 28.63 -3.82 9.87
CA SER A 166 29.24 -4.93 9.14
C SER A 166 28.30 -5.56 8.12
N GLU A 167 26.99 -5.50 8.38
CA GLU A 167 25.98 -6.03 7.48
C GLU A 167 25.82 -5.16 6.25
N ILE A 168 25.64 -3.85 6.49
CA ILE A 168 25.55 -2.81 5.46
C ILE A 168 26.80 -2.83 4.58
N GLN A 169 28.00 -2.86 5.18
CA GLN A 169 29.25 -2.84 4.42
C GLN A 169 29.36 -4.06 3.49
N ARG A 170 28.93 -5.24 3.94
CA ARG A 170 28.98 -6.45 3.11
C ARG A 170 28.04 -6.35 1.90
N SER A 171 26.83 -5.82 2.12
CA SER A 171 25.87 -5.59 1.03
C SER A 171 26.36 -4.52 0.05
N ILE A 172 27.01 -3.45 0.53
CA ILE A 172 27.67 -2.46 -0.33
C ILE A 172 28.72 -3.14 -1.22
N GLN A 173 29.60 -3.97 -0.64
CA GLN A 173 30.64 -4.66 -1.41
C GLN A 173 30.05 -5.58 -2.48
N TYR A 174 28.99 -6.33 -2.16
CA TYR A 174 28.29 -7.15 -3.14
C TYR A 174 27.72 -6.30 -4.29
N VAL A 175 27.01 -5.21 -3.98
CA VAL A 175 26.38 -4.33 -4.98
C VAL A 175 27.42 -3.73 -5.92
N LEU A 176 28.54 -3.22 -5.39
CA LEU A 176 29.60 -2.60 -6.20
C LEU A 176 30.23 -3.56 -7.22
N GLN A 177 30.24 -4.87 -6.94
CA GLN A 177 30.74 -5.89 -7.87
C GLN A 177 29.84 -6.08 -9.10
N GLN A 178 28.59 -5.61 -9.05
CA GLN A 178 27.60 -5.77 -10.12
C GLN A 178 27.56 -4.58 -11.09
N ARG A 179 28.50 -3.64 -10.95
CA ARG A 179 28.66 -2.52 -11.87
C ARG A 179 29.51 -2.94 -13.06
N ASP A 180 28.98 -2.75 -14.26
CA ASP A 180 29.73 -2.90 -15.49
C ASP A 180 30.79 -1.80 -15.58
N ARG A 181 32.04 -2.22 -15.79
CA ARG A 181 33.19 -1.30 -15.85
C ARG A 181 33.28 -0.54 -17.18
N ASN A 182 32.58 -0.98 -18.22
CA ASN A 182 32.66 -0.40 -19.56
C ASN A 182 31.68 0.75 -19.75
N ASN A 183 30.50 0.69 -19.14
CA ASN A 183 29.45 1.70 -19.29
C ASN A 183 28.96 2.30 -17.95
N GLY A 184 29.48 1.82 -16.82
CA GLY A 184 29.14 2.32 -15.49
C GLY A 184 27.77 1.89 -14.95
N CYS A 185 26.97 1.17 -15.73
CA CYS A 185 25.64 0.72 -15.32
C CYS A 185 25.73 -0.45 -14.33
N PHE A 186 24.81 -0.48 -13.36
CA PHE A 186 24.54 -1.68 -12.58
C PHE A 186 23.69 -2.66 -13.39
N GLN A 187 24.03 -3.95 -13.33
CA GLN A 187 23.34 -5.01 -14.05
C GLN A 187 22.68 -6.00 -13.09
N THR A 188 21.55 -6.57 -13.51
CA THR A 188 20.91 -7.70 -12.80
C THR A 188 21.06 -8.96 -13.62
N LEU A 189 21.32 -10.09 -12.94
CA LEU A 189 21.47 -11.40 -13.57
C LEU A 189 20.14 -11.94 -14.16
N SER A 190 19.01 -11.34 -13.81
CA SER A 190 17.70 -11.71 -14.34
C SER A 190 16.82 -10.47 -14.55
N PRO A 191 16.95 -9.75 -15.68
CA PRO A 191 16.25 -8.47 -15.93
C PRO A 191 14.72 -8.54 -15.91
N SER A 192 14.15 -9.70 -16.20
CA SER A 192 12.71 -9.93 -16.35
C SER A 192 12.01 -10.52 -15.11
N GLY A 193 12.71 -10.60 -13.97
CA GLY A 193 12.16 -11.15 -12.73
C GLY A 193 11.23 -10.18 -11.98
N PRO A 194 10.17 -10.68 -11.30
CA PRO A 194 9.12 -9.88 -10.66
C PRO A 194 9.56 -9.03 -9.46
N PHE A 195 10.80 -9.21 -8.96
CA PHE A 195 11.34 -8.51 -7.78
C PHE A 195 12.64 -7.73 -8.10
N ASN A 196 12.79 -7.28 -9.35
CA ASN A 196 13.82 -6.32 -9.72
C ASN A 196 13.32 -4.86 -9.66
N GLY A 197 12.23 -4.58 -8.94
CA GLY A 197 11.63 -3.24 -8.88
C GLY A 197 10.97 -2.78 -10.20
N ASN A 198 10.76 -3.69 -11.16
CA ASN A 198 10.14 -3.39 -12.46
C ASN A 198 10.87 -2.28 -13.26
N TYR A 199 12.20 -2.17 -13.15
CA TYR A 199 13.01 -1.19 -13.88
C TYR A 199 13.15 -1.59 -15.35
N LYS A 200 12.81 -0.66 -16.25
CA LYS A 200 12.67 -0.93 -17.69
C LYS A 200 13.99 -0.85 -18.45
N ASN A 201 15.02 -0.23 -17.88
CA ASN A 201 16.31 0.02 -18.52
C ASN A 201 17.46 0.02 -17.49
N GLY A 202 18.70 0.04 -17.99
CA GLY A 202 19.90 0.05 -17.16
C GLY A 202 20.06 1.33 -16.33
N ALA A 203 19.60 2.48 -16.85
CA ALA A 203 19.69 3.76 -16.15
C ALA A 203 18.82 3.80 -14.88
N ASP A 204 17.57 3.36 -14.95
CA ASP A 204 16.63 3.28 -13.82
C ASP A 204 17.21 2.45 -12.66
N LEU A 205 17.65 1.21 -12.97
CA LEU A 205 18.25 0.33 -11.97
C LEU A 205 19.51 0.97 -11.37
N SER A 206 20.36 1.55 -12.21
CA SER A 206 21.61 2.19 -11.76
C SER A 206 21.36 3.36 -10.84
N LEU A 207 20.38 4.21 -11.16
CA LEU A 207 20.01 5.37 -10.33
C LEU A 207 19.40 4.94 -9.00
N VAL A 208 18.54 3.92 -8.96
CA VAL A 208 17.95 3.41 -7.72
C VAL A 208 19.03 2.81 -6.81
N VAL A 209 19.94 2.03 -7.39
CA VAL A 209 21.08 1.46 -6.67
C VAL A 209 21.96 2.58 -6.12
N ALA A 210 22.31 3.57 -6.94
CA ALA A 210 23.17 4.67 -6.54
C ALA A 210 22.53 5.56 -5.45
N ASN A 211 21.24 5.89 -5.59
CA ASN A 211 20.48 6.58 -4.55
C ASN A 211 20.49 5.81 -3.23
N SER A 212 20.28 4.49 -3.28
CA SER A 212 20.27 3.65 -2.08
C SER A 212 21.66 3.55 -1.42
N LEU A 213 22.75 3.54 -2.21
CA LEU A 213 24.12 3.58 -1.70
C LEU A 213 24.43 4.93 -1.03
N LEU A 214 24.08 6.05 -1.66
CA LEU A 214 24.27 7.39 -1.10
C LEU A 214 23.50 7.59 0.20
N GLU A 215 22.23 7.18 0.24
CA GLU A 215 21.43 7.22 1.47
C GLU A 215 21.90 6.21 2.53
N GLY A 216 22.59 5.15 2.10
CA GLY A 216 23.31 4.22 2.96
C GLY A 216 24.64 4.75 3.50
N GLY A 217 25.03 5.98 3.15
CA GLY A 217 26.28 6.60 3.57
C GLY A 217 27.51 6.24 2.72
N TYR A 218 27.34 5.50 1.63
CA TYR A 218 28.42 5.23 0.68
C TYR A 218 28.54 6.36 -0.35
N ASN A 219 29.60 7.14 -0.26
CA ASN A 219 29.87 8.28 -1.15
C ASN A 219 31.25 8.16 -1.80
N ASP A 220 31.28 7.72 -3.06
CA ASP A 220 32.49 7.59 -3.87
C ASP A 220 32.29 8.22 -5.25
N SER A 221 33.10 9.23 -5.55
CA SER A 221 33.04 9.98 -6.81
C SER A 221 33.29 9.18 -8.06
N THR A 222 34.05 8.11 -7.97
CA THR A 222 34.30 7.21 -9.09
C THR A 222 33.03 6.46 -9.46
N VAL A 223 32.25 6.07 -8.45
CA VAL A 223 31.02 5.29 -8.62
C VAL A 223 29.92 6.19 -9.17
N TYR A 224 29.66 7.36 -8.57
CA TYR A 224 28.57 8.21 -9.03
C TYR A 224 28.84 8.84 -10.41
N LYS A 225 30.09 9.14 -10.77
CA LYS A 225 30.43 9.59 -12.13
C LYS A 225 30.15 8.52 -13.18
N ALA A 226 30.51 7.26 -12.90
CA ALA A 226 30.20 6.15 -13.80
C ALA A 226 28.68 5.93 -13.96
N VAL A 227 27.89 6.16 -12.91
CA VAL A 227 26.42 6.12 -12.99
C VAL A 227 25.89 7.25 -13.87
N LEU A 228 26.45 8.47 -13.79
CA LEU A 228 26.07 9.56 -14.69
C LEU A 228 26.38 9.21 -16.16
N GLU A 229 27.53 8.59 -16.45
CA GLU A 229 27.88 8.11 -17.79
C GLU A 229 26.86 7.10 -18.32
N CYS A 230 26.46 6.12 -17.49
CA CYS A 230 25.40 5.16 -17.82
C CYS A 230 24.08 5.88 -18.18
N VAL A 231 23.68 6.85 -17.35
CA VAL A 231 22.42 7.57 -17.48
C VAL A 231 22.40 8.49 -18.70
N ASP A 232 23.53 9.14 -19.01
CA ASP A 232 23.67 10.04 -20.15
C ASP A 232 23.71 9.28 -21.48
N ALA A 233 24.20 8.03 -21.47
CA ALA A 233 24.18 7.14 -22.63
C ALA A 233 22.77 6.62 -22.98
N ASP A 234 21.89 6.44 -21.99
CA ASP A 234 20.55 5.86 -22.16
C ASP A 234 19.47 6.89 -22.58
N ASN A 235 19.85 8.16 -22.76
CA ASN A 235 18.97 9.26 -23.19
C ASN A 235 17.62 9.34 -22.42
N LEU A 236 17.70 9.29 -21.08
CA LEU A 236 16.65 9.52 -20.07
C LEU A 236 15.21 9.15 -20.47
N PRO A 237 14.88 7.85 -20.61
CA PRO A 237 13.54 7.43 -20.96
C PRO A 237 12.63 7.38 -19.72
N SER A 238 11.45 8.01 -19.79
CA SER A 238 10.35 8.01 -18.79
C SER A 238 10.46 8.97 -17.59
N ASN A 239 9.30 9.32 -17.02
CA ASN A 239 9.14 10.15 -15.84
C ASN A 239 9.87 9.59 -14.60
N HIS A 240 9.85 8.27 -14.44
CA HIS A 240 10.54 7.59 -13.34
C HIS A 240 12.06 7.81 -13.38
N THR A 241 12.71 7.63 -14.53
CA THR A 241 14.15 7.90 -14.70
C THR A 241 14.48 9.37 -14.41
N LEU A 242 13.63 10.30 -14.85
CA LEU A 242 13.81 11.74 -14.57
C LEU A 242 13.76 12.02 -13.06
N ALA A 243 12.79 11.46 -12.34
CA ALA A 243 12.66 11.65 -10.89
C ALA A 243 13.87 11.10 -10.13
N LEU A 244 14.31 9.89 -10.49
CA LEU A 244 15.48 9.26 -9.91
C LEU A 244 16.78 10.04 -10.16
N ASN A 245 16.99 10.50 -11.40
CA ASN A 245 18.18 11.27 -11.79
C ASN A 245 18.19 12.65 -11.13
N ALA A 246 17.03 13.29 -10.99
CA ALA A 246 16.92 14.57 -10.30
C ALA A 246 17.34 14.44 -8.82
N TYR A 247 16.83 13.40 -8.13
CA TYR A 247 17.18 13.16 -6.73
C TYR A 247 18.66 12.77 -6.57
N PHE A 248 19.13 11.85 -7.42
CA PHE A 248 20.53 11.42 -7.43
C PHE A 248 21.49 12.60 -7.62
N SER A 249 21.21 13.44 -8.62
CA SER A 249 22.01 14.64 -8.91
C SER A 249 22.04 15.60 -7.72
N ALA A 250 20.91 15.76 -7.01
CA ALA A 250 20.86 16.59 -5.81
C ALA A 250 21.70 16.01 -4.66
N LEU A 251 21.67 14.69 -4.45
CA LEU A 251 22.47 14.02 -3.40
C LEU A 251 23.98 14.13 -3.62
N ILE A 252 24.44 14.20 -4.88
CA ILE A 252 25.86 14.33 -5.22
C ILE A 252 26.33 15.80 -5.38
N GLY A 253 25.44 16.77 -5.16
CA GLY A 253 25.74 18.21 -5.27
C GLY A 253 25.77 18.76 -6.71
N GLU A 254 25.22 18.03 -7.68
CA GLU A 254 25.04 18.48 -9.07
C GLU A 254 23.73 19.28 -9.22
N ASP A 255 23.59 20.35 -8.43
CA ASP A 255 22.32 21.09 -8.26
C ASP A 255 21.72 21.63 -9.56
N ALA A 256 22.58 22.04 -10.51
CA ALA A 256 22.14 22.49 -11.83
C ALA A 256 21.49 21.36 -12.63
N ARG A 257 22.10 20.16 -12.61
CA ARG A 257 21.56 18.96 -13.27
C ARG A 257 20.27 18.53 -12.59
N ALA A 258 20.26 18.50 -11.26
CA ALA A 258 19.08 18.17 -10.45
C ALA A 258 17.89 19.10 -10.76
N THR A 259 18.12 20.41 -10.71
CA THR A 259 17.09 21.44 -10.99
C THR A 259 16.55 21.31 -12.40
N ASN A 260 17.43 21.19 -13.41
CA ASN A 260 17.00 21.04 -14.81
C ASN A 260 16.19 19.76 -15.03
N THR A 261 16.58 18.67 -14.38
CA THR A 261 15.91 17.37 -14.51
C THR A 261 14.56 17.38 -13.81
N LEU A 262 14.47 17.94 -12.60
CA LEU A 262 13.22 18.14 -11.88
C LEU A 262 12.24 19.03 -12.66
N ASN A 263 12.72 20.13 -13.25
CA ASN A 263 11.88 21.01 -14.06
C ASN A 263 11.31 20.28 -15.28
N LYS A 264 12.09 19.44 -15.96
CA LYS A 264 11.60 18.60 -17.06
C LYS A 264 10.53 17.61 -16.58
N LEU A 265 10.74 16.96 -15.44
CA LEU A 265 9.74 16.06 -14.84
C LEU A 265 8.42 16.79 -14.53
N LEU A 266 8.49 17.98 -13.94
CA LEU A 266 7.32 18.79 -13.57
C LEU A 266 6.60 19.38 -14.80
N GLN A 267 7.30 19.55 -15.92
CA GLN A 267 6.71 19.94 -17.21
C GLN A 267 5.94 18.78 -17.87
N GLN A 268 6.36 17.54 -17.64
CA GLN A 268 5.70 16.33 -18.17
C GLN A 268 4.55 15.82 -17.27
N ALA A 269 4.31 16.47 -16.14
CA ALA A 269 3.25 16.08 -15.23
C ALA A 269 1.87 16.48 -15.76
N ASP A 270 0.90 15.58 -15.63
CA ASP A 270 -0.51 15.90 -15.79
C ASP A 270 -1.02 16.67 -14.56
N LYS A 271 -1.75 17.77 -14.81
CA LYS A 271 -2.19 18.74 -13.80
C LYS A 271 -3.70 18.94 -13.87
N ASN A 272 -4.43 17.97 -13.33
CA ASN A 272 -5.89 17.92 -13.33
C ASN A 272 -6.44 17.93 -11.90
N GLY A 273 -7.53 18.66 -11.66
CA GLY A 273 -8.21 18.67 -10.35
C GLY A 273 -7.37 19.18 -9.16
N GLY A 274 -6.31 19.97 -9.43
CA GLY A 274 -5.36 20.41 -8.41
C GLY A 274 -4.43 19.29 -7.90
N LEU A 275 -4.30 18.20 -8.67
CA LEU A 275 -3.32 17.13 -8.47
C LEU A 275 -2.18 17.30 -9.47
N THR A 276 -1.00 16.78 -9.14
CA THR A 276 0.11 16.64 -10.08
C THR A 276 0.50 15.17 -10.14
N THR A 277 0.39 14.58 -11.33
CA THR A 277 0.53 13.13 -11.56
C THR A 277 1.39 12.85 -12.79
N TRP A 278 1.89 11.63 -12.91
CA TRP A 278 2.66 11.19 -14.06
C TRP A 278 2.08 9.90 -14.65
N ASP A 279 2.27 9.71 -15.96
CA ASP A 279 1.69 8.60 -16.73
C ASP A 279 2.10 7.20 -16.24
N ASP A 280 3.22 7.09 -15.52
CA ASP A 280 3.67 5.82 -14.94
C ASP A 280 2.82 5.39 -13.73
N GLY A 281 2.09 6.35 -13.12
CA GLY A 281 1.26 6.18 -11.94
C GLY A 281 2.06 5.71 -10.70
N LYS A 282 3.38 5.90 -10.68
CA LYS A 282 4.22 5.35 -9.61
C LYS A 282 4.39 6.34 -8.45
N THR A 283 4.28 5.82 -7.23
CA THR A 283 4.40 6.62 -6.00
C THR A 283 5.82 7.04 -5.68
N ASP A 284 6.83 6.27 -6.12
CA ASP A 284 8.25 6.65 -5.99
C ASP A 284 8.59 7.88 -6.84
N THR A 285 8.09 8.00 -8.07
CA THR A 285 8.27 9.19 -8.92
C THR A 285 7.88 10.47 -8.16
N ALA A 286 6.71 10.46 -7.51
CA ALA A 286 6.24 11.58 -6.69
C ALA A 286 7.09 11.79 -5.43
N GLY A 287 7.45 10.72 -4.72
CA GLY A 287 8.29 10.80 -3.54
C GLY A 287 9.69 11.36 -3.84
N TYR A 288 10.33 10.91 -4.93
CA TYR A 288 11.61 11.44 -5.40
C TYR A 288 11.52 12.91 -5.82
N ALA A 289 10.43 13.34 -6.46
CA ALA A 289 10.23 14.76 -6.77
C ALA A 289 10.23 15.61 -5.49
N ILE A 290 9.47 15.21 -4.46
CA ILE A 290 9.43 15.89 -3.15
C ILE A 290 10.81 15.90 -2.49
N LEU A 291 11.49 14.76 -2.46
CA LEU A 291 12.82 14.63 -1.87
C LEU A 291 13.87 15.48 -2.62
N THR A 292 13.77 15.60 -3.93
CA THR A 292 14.62 16.48 -4.74
C THR A 292 14.36 17.95 -4.41
N MET A 293 13.10 18.37 -4.34
CA MET A 293 12.74 19.73 -3.94
C MET A 293 13.33 20.08 -2.57
N LYS A 294 13.25 19.13 -1.61
CA LYS A 294 13.85 19.27 -0.28
C LYS A 294 15.37 19.40 -0.37
N ALA A 295 16.04 18.50 -1.09
CA ALA A 295 17.49 18.48 -1.21
C ALA A 295 18.05 19.77 -1.84
N LEU A 296 17.33 20.35 -2.79
CA LEU A 296 17.65 21.64 -3.42
C LEU A 296 17.26 22.87 -2.59
N GLY A 297 16.70 22.70 -1.38
CA GLY A 297 16.25 23.80 -0.54
C GLY A 297 15.07 24.60 -1.12
N GLN A 298 14.27 23.99 -1.99
CA GLN A 298 13.08 24.63 -2.57
C GLN A 298 11.94 24.72 -1.55
N ASN A 299 10.98 25.62 -1.80
CA ASN A 299 9.77 25.72 -0.99
C ASN A 299 8.89 24.47 -1.17
N LEU A 300 8.84 23.63 -0.13
CA LEU A 300 8.03 22.40 -0.15
C LEU A 300 6.53 22.66 -0.23
N GLY A 301 6.03 23.85 0.09
CA GLY A 301 4.62 24.21 -0.12
C GLY A 301 4.18 24.03 -1.59
N ALA A 302 5.08 24.26 -2.56
CA ALA A 302 4.80 24.02 -3.98
C ALA A 302 4.58 22.54 -4.33
N ALA A 303 4.99 21.61 -3.45
CA ALA A 303 4.76 20.18 -3.63
C ALA A 303 3.34 19.74 -3.21
N GLN A 304 2.50 20.63 -2.68
CA GLN A 304 1.15 20.30 -2.21
C GLN A 304 0.32 19.50 -3.25
N PRO A 305 0.27 19.86 -4.55
CA PRO A 305 -0.48 19.06 -5.54
C PRO A 305 0.06 17.63 -5.73
N ILE A 306 1.39 17.45 -5.59
CA ILE A 306 2.05 16.13 -5.65
C ILE A 306 1.69 15.34 -4.39
N VAL A 307 1.75 15.98 -3.21
CA VAL A 307 1.41 15.37 -1.92
C VAL A 307 -0.05 14.95 -1.86
N ARG A 308 -0.99 15.77 -2.35
CA ARG A 308 -2.42 15.42 -2.42
C ARG A 308 -2.62 14.10 -3.17
N TRP A 309 -2.00 13.96 -4.34
CA TRP A 309 -2.08 12.72 -5.11
C TRP A 309 -1.38 11.56 -4.41
N LEU A 310 -0.19 11.80 -3.84
CA LEU A 310 0.58 10.76 -3.16
C LEU A 310 -0.16 10.19 -1.95
N MET A 311 -0.84 11.05 -1.18
CA MET A 311 -1.73 10.62 -0.10
C MET A 311 -2.89 9.76 -0.60
N GLN A 312 -3.46 10.04 -1.79
CA GLN A 312 -4.43 9.14 -2.42
C GLN A 312 -3.81 7.78 -2.72
N GLN A 313 -2.56 7.70 -3.15
CA GLN A 313 -1.96 6.40 -3.43
C GLN A 313 -1.59 5.63 -2.17
N VAL A 314 -1.03 6.31 -1.16
CA VAL A 314 -0.55 5.68 0.08
C VAL A 314 -1.69 5.34 1.02
N PHE A 315 -2.63 6.27 1.22
CA PHE A 315 -3.67 6.20 2.25
C PHE A 315 -5.07 5.91 1.72
N ALA A 316 -5.32 5.92 0.39
CA ALA A 316 -6.66 5.61 -0.08
C ALA A 316 -7.03 4.13 0.07
N ARG A 317 -6.01 3.28 0.13
CA ARG A 317 -6.15 1.82 0.19
C ARG A 317 -5.19 1.35 1.27
N TYR A 318 -5.60 0.33 2.02
CA TYR A 318 -4.65 -0.58 2.64
C TYR A 318 -3.78 -1.12 1.50
N SER A 319 -2.76 -0.36 1.07
CA SER A 319 -1.94 -0.71 -0.07
C SER A 319 -1.10 -1.90 0.38
N PHE A 320 -1.63 -3.10 0.11
CA PHE A 320 -1.03 -4.38 0.49
C PHE A 320 0.40 -4.54 -0.03
N SER A 321 0.84 -3.68 -0.95
CA SER A 321 2.14 -3.71 -1.60
C SER A 321 3.16 -2.80 -0.93
N TYR A 322 3.51 -3.13 0.31
CA TYR A 322 4.79 -2.68 0.88
C TYR A 322 5.88 -3.04 -0.13
N SER A 323 6.50 -2.00 -0.67
CA SER A 323 7.45 -2.03 -1.77
C SER A 323 8.42 -0.87 -1.59
N GLN A 324 9.47 -0.82 -2.39
CA GLN A 324 10.40 0.31 -2.34
C GLN A 324 9.65 1.64 -2.58
N ALA A 325 8.69 1.65 -3.50
CA ALA A 325 7.92 2.85 -3.83
C ALA A 325 7.08 3.37 -2.65
N TYR A 326 6.48 2.47 -1.87
CA TYR A 326 5.80 2.84 -0.63
C TYR A 326 6.78 3.49 0.36
N SER A 327 7.97 2.92 0.56
CA SER A 327 8.96 3.48 1.50
C SER A 327 9.47 4.87 1.07
N VAL A 328 9.64 5.11 -0.23
CA VAL A 328 10.03 6.42 -0.79
C VAL A 328 8.88 7.42 -0.65
N ALA A 329 7.64 7.00 -0.86
CA ALA A 329 6.48 7.83 -0.64
C ALA A 329 6.38 8.30 0.81
N VAL A 330 6.48 7.38 1.78
CA VAL A 330 6.50 7.71 3.22
C VAL A 330 7.68 8.63 3.55
N GLN A 331 8.87 8.39 2.97
CA GLN A 331 10.02 9.28 3.14
C GLN A 331 9.70 10.71 2.66
N GLY A 332 9.16 10.87 1.46
CA GLY A 332 8.76 12.18 0.94
C GLY A 332 7.67 12.86 1.78
N LEU A 333 6.64 12.11 2.19
CA LEU A 333 5.55 12.62 3.03
C LEU A 333 6.05 13.08 4.41
N THR A 334 6.94 12.32 5.04
CA THR A 334 7.54 12.74 6.33
C THR A 334 8.34 14.02 6.19
N GLU A 335 9.12 14.18 5.13
CA GLU A 335 9.90 15.41 4.92
C GLU A 335 9.04 16.63 4.56
N TYR A 336 7.99 16.43 3.77
CA TYR A 336 6.99 17.48 3.53
C TYR A 336 6.29 17.89 4.84
N SER A 337 5.86 16.91 5.64
CA SER A 337 5.06 17.15 6.84
C SER A 337 5.82 17.95 7.89
N ARG A 338 7.15 17.75 7.99
CA ARG A 338 8.02 18.52 8.90
C ARG A 338 8.02 20.02 8.61
N VAL A 339 7.72 20.41 7.38
CA VAL A 339 7.64 21.82 6.98
C VAL A 339 6.20 22.31 7.00
N ALA A 340 5.28 21.54 6.40
CA ALA A 340 3.88 21.94 6.25
C ALA A 340 3.10 22.01 7.58
N PHE A 341 3.47 21.17 8.56
CA PHE A 341 2.79 21.05 9.87
C PHE A 341 3.69 21.49 11.04
N ALA A 342 4.68 22.35 10.76
CA ALA A 342 5.56 22.91 11.79
C ALA A 342 4.87 23.94 12.69
N THR A 343 3.85 24.63 12.17
CA THR A 343 3.09 25.64 12.92
C THR A 343 2.16 24.96 13.91
N PRO A 344 2.13 25.39 15.19
CA PRO A 344 1.20 24.86 16.18
C PRO A 344 -0.25 24.91 15.68
N THR A 345 -0.95 23.80 15.83
CA THR A 345 -2.30 23.61 15.28
C THR A 345 -3.36 24.03 16.29
N ASP A 346 -4.27 24.89 15.85
CA ASP A 346 -5.52 25.25 16.53
C ASP A 346 -6.57 25.56 15.45
N LEU A 347 -7.24 24.52 14.98
CA LEU A 347 -8.15 24.55 13.84
C LEU A 347 -9.52 24.06 14.27
N THR A 348 -10.55 24.74 13.77
CA THR A 348 -11.90 24.17 13.74
C THR A 348 -12.33 24.06 12.29
N VAL A 349 -12.43 22.83 11.80
CA VAL A 349 -12.92 22.52 10.45
C VAL A 349 -14.42 22.28 10.54
N THR A 350 -15.19 23.03 9.75
CA THR A 350 -16.63 22.88 9.63
C THR A 350 -16.95 22.36 8.24
N VAL A 351 -17.67 21.25 8.15
CA VAL A 351 -18.12 20.66 6.88
C VAL A 351 -19.64 20.69 6.81
N GLU A 352 -20.18 21.32 5.78
CA GLU A 352 -21.61 21.50 5.58
C GLU A 352 -22.06 21.06 4.18
N ASP A 353 -23.34 20.70 4.05
CA ASP A 353 -23.98 20.40 2.77
C ASP A 353 -24.24 21.72 2.03
N SER A 354 -23.61 21.91 0.87
CA SER A 354 -23.69 23.15 0.08
C SER A 354 -25.08 23.42 -0.50
N GLN A 355 -25.95 22.41 -0.55
CA GLN A 355 -27.27 22.49 -1.20
C GLN A 355 -28.43 22.47 -0.19
N SER A 356 -28.22 21.98 1.04
CA SER A 356 -29.26 21.97 2.08
C SER A 356 -28.77 22.39 3.46
N GLY A 357 -29.31 23.50 3.98
CA GLY A 357 -29.22 23.88 5.40
C GLY A 357 -30.04 23.00 6.35
N ALA A 358 -30.54 21.86 5.86
CA ALA A 358 -31.38 20.93 6.61
C ALA A 358 -30.55 19.95 7.49
N THR A 359 -29.24 19.84 7.25
CA THR A 359 -28.32 19.05 8.08
C THR A 359 -27.48 19.95 8.95
N PRO A 360 -27.34 19.63 10.26
CA PRO A 360 -26.35 20.27 11.10
C PRO A 360 -24.95 20.13 10.48
N PRO A 361 -24.12 21.18 10.52
CA PRO A 361 -22.75 21.09 10.06
C PRO A 361 -21.94 20.16 10.96
N GLU A 362 -21.02 19.41 10.37
CA GLU A 362 -20.08 18.59 11.12
C GLU A 362 -18.81 19.36 11.43
N THR A 363 -18.46 19.43 12.71
CA THR A 363 -17.28 20.15 13.17
C THR A 363 -16.19 19.21 13.67
N PHE A 364 -14.94 19.55 13.40
CA PHE A 364 -13.75 18.87 13.90
C PHE A 364 -12.87 19.88 14.61
N ALA A 365 -12.60 19.64 15.89
CA ALA A 365 -11.66 20.43 16.67
C ALA A 365 -10.29 19.76 16.63
N VAL A 366 -9.32 20.43 16.00
CA VAL A 366 -7.97 19.93 15.81
C VAL A 366 -7.01 20.87 16.52
N SER A 367 -6.37 20.40 17.58
CA SER A 367 -5.34 21.10 18.32
C SER A 367 -4.00 20.41 18.17
N GLU A 368 -2.93 21.05 18.64
CA GLU A 368 -1.59 20.47 18.66
C GLU A 368 -1.54 19.10 19.37
N GLN A 369 -2.35 18.90 20.42
CA GLN A 369 -2.38 17.64 21.17
C GLN A 369 -3.05 16.50 20.40
N ASN A 370 -3.93 16.80 19.44
CA ASN A 370 -4.68 15.80 18.70
C ASN A 370 -4.44 15.87 17.18
N LYS A 371 -3.42 16.61 16.71
CA LYS A 371 -3.14 16.81 15.28
C LYS A 371 -2.90 15.51 14.50
N LEU A 372 -2.34 14.49 15.16
CA LEU A 372 -2.14 13.14 14.63
C LEU A 372 -3.31 12.18 14.91
N VAL A 373 -4.37 12.65 15.58
CA VAL A 373 -5.56 11.82 15.84
C VAL A 373 -6.42 11.81 14.60
N TYR A 374 -6.69 10.60 14.14
CA TYR A 374 -7.63 10.34 13.06
C TYR A 374 -9.07 10.55 13.54
N GLN A 375 -9.70 11.67 13.18
CA GLN A 375 -11.10 11.96 13.54
C GLN A 375 -12.01 11.65 12.35
N GLU A 376 -12.89 10.65 12.47
CA GLU A 376 -13.89 10.30 11.45
C GLU A 376 -15.31 10.61 11.88
N LYS A 377 -16.13 11.02 10.90
CA LYS A 377 -17.57 11.17 11.05
C LYS A 377 -18.29 10.60 9.83
N LEU A 378 -19.28 9.77 10.09
CA LEU A 378 -20.17 9.23 9.05
C LEU A 378 -21.29 10.22 8.78
N LEU A 379 -21.48 10.60 7.52
CA LEU A 379 -22.64 11.38 7.12
C LEU A 379 -23.84 10.43 6.93
N ASN A 380 -24.87 10.60 7.74
CA ASN A 380 -26.12 9.82 7.71
C ASN A 380 -27.05 10.25 6.56
N LYS A 381 -26.56 10.23 5.32
CA LYS A 381 -27.40 10.49 4.16
C LYS A 381 -26.89 9.70 2.92
N ARG A 382 -27.82 9.35 2.02
CA ARG A 382 -27.67 8.30 0.99
C ARG A 382 -27.66 8.82 -0.46
N GLN A 383 -27.35 10.09 -0.69
CA GLN A 383 -27.32 10.70 -2.02
C GLN A 383 -26.00 11.45 -2.22
N SER A 384 -25.62 11.77 -3.46
CA SER A 384 -24.44 12.60 -3.71
C SER A 384 -24.57 13.98 -3.04
N TYR A 385 -23.50 14.45 -2.41
CA TYR A 385 -23.37 15.77 -1.77
C TYR A 385 -22.40 16.65 -2.54
N ASP A 386 -22.76 17.93 -2.67
CA ASP A 386 -21.76 18.99 -2.70
C ASP A 386 -21.51 19.37 -1.24
N LEU A 387 -20.28 19.22 -0.77
CA LEU A 387 -19.87 19.59 0.58
C LEU A 387 -19.02 20.85 0.53
N GLU A 388 -19.16 21.72 1.51
CA GLU A 388 -18.27 22.85 1.72
C GLU A 388 -17.52 22.66 3.05
N ALA A 389 -16.20 22.56 2.97
CA ALA A 389 -15.33 22.49 4.15
C ALA A 389 -14.68 23.85 4.36
N THR A 390 -14.81 24.42 5.56
CA THR A 390 -14.32 25.76 5.91
C THR A 390 -13.51 25.74 7.21
N LEU A 391 -12.50 26.61 7.29
CA LEU A 391 -11.82 26.92 8.55
C LEU A 391 -12.51 28.09 9.27
N ASN A 392 -12.76 27.92 10.56
CA ASN A 392 -13.29 29.01 11.38
C ASN A 392 -12.26 30.17 11.47
N LYS A 393 -12.76 31.41 11.58
CA LYS A 393 -11.91 32.60 11.76
C LYS A 393 -11.00 32.44 12.99
N GLY A 394 -9.73 32.79 12.84
CA GLY A 394 -8.73 32.70 13.90
C GLY A 394 -8.04 31.33 14.02
N SER A 395 -8.41 30.37 13.17
CA SER A 395 -7.71 29.09 13.04
C SER A 395 -6.23 29.28 12.68
N LYS A 396 -5.34 28.44 13.20
CA LYS A 396 -3.89 28.43 12.95
C LYS A 396 -3.39 27.03 12.62
N GLY A 397 -2.47 26.92 11.67
CA GLY A 397 -1.92 25.64 11.21
C GLY A 397 -2.52 25.18 9.89
N CYS A 398 -2.38 23.89 9.57
CA CYS A 398 -2.86 23.30 8.32
C CYS A 398 -3.80 22.13 8.63
N ALA A 399 -4.99 22.11 8.05
CA ALA A 399 -5.90 20.97 8.16
C ALA A 399 -5.78 20.11 6.90
N ALA A 400 -5.69 18.80 7.10
CA ALA A 400 -5.90 17.82 6.05
C ALA A 400 -7.29 17.20 6.21
N VAL A 401 -8.14 17.41 5.20
CA VAL A 401 -9.50 16.87 5.13
C VAL A 401 -9.52 15.76 4.09
N GLN A 402 -10.01 14.59 4.49
CA GLN A 402 -10.21 13.44 3.61
C GLN A 402 -11.70 13.13 3.51
N VAL A 403 -12.17 12.93 2.29
CA VAL A 403 -13.53 12.48 2.01
C VAL A 403 -13.47 11.09 1.43
N LYS A 404 -14.13 10.14 2.08
CA LYS A 404 -14.25 8.75 1.62
C LYS A 404 -15.69 8.48 1.19
N TYR A 405 -15.87 8.07 -0.05
CA TYR A 405 -17.15 7.66 -0.59
C TYR A 405 -17.11 6.18 -0.92
N TYR A 406 -17.91 5.40 -0.20
CA TYR A 406 -18.06 3.96 -0.36
C TYR A 406 -19.39 3.68 -1.07
N TYR A 407 -19.39 2.76 -2.01
CA TYR A 407 -20.60 2.31 -2.69
C TYR A 407 -20.38 0.94 -3.30
N ASN A 408 -21.44 0.17 -3.51
CA ASN A 408 -21.36 -1.07 -4.27
C ASN A 408 -21.63 -0.80 -5.76
N SER A 409 -20.85 -1.43 -6.64
CA SER A 409 -21.11 -1.37 -8.09
C SER A 409 -21.40 -2.76 -8.64
N LYS A 410 -22.25 -2.80 -9.68
CA LYS A 410 -22.51 -3.98 -10.50
C LYS A 410 -21.43 -4.22 -11.57
N ASN A 411 -20.52 -3.27 -11.78
CA ASN A 411 -19.42 -3.41 -12.73
C ASN A 411 -18.24 -4.15 -12.09
N SER A 412 -17.64 -5.07 -12.84
CA SER A 412 -16.40 -5.75 -12.44
C SER A 412 -15.19 -4.80 -12.43
N PRO A 413 -14.14 -5.09 -11.64
CA PRO A 413 -12.94 -4.26 -11.56
C PRO A 413 -12.19 -4.20 -12.89
N VAL A 414 -11.26 -3.26 -13.00
CA VAL A 414 -10.36 -3.17 -14.16
C VAL A 414 -9.44 -4.40 -14.18
N HIS A 415 -9.73 -5.37 -15.04
CA HIS A 415 -9.00 -6.64 -15.08
C HIS A 415 -7.59 -6.54 -15.66
N LYS A 416 -7.36 -5.65 -16.65
CA LYS A 416 -6.06 -5.47 -17.34
C LYS A 416 -5.37 -6.79 -17.68
N GLY A 417 -6.12 -7.71 -18.28
CA GLY A 417 -5.63 -9.04 -18.70
C GLY A 417 -5.57 -10.11 -17.61
N LEU A 418 -5.80 -9.80 -16.33
CA LEU A 418 -5.94 -10.80 -15.28
C LEU A 418 -7.27 -11.54 -15.40
N GLN A 419 -7.23 -12.86 -15.25
CA GLN A 419 -8.42 -13.70 -15.22
C GLN A 419 -8.28 -14.77 -14.15
N VAL A 420 -9.36 -15.00 -13.41
CA VAL A 420 -9.45 -16.04 -12.39
C VAL A 420 -10.81 -16.73 -12.49
N ASN A 421 -10.80 -18.06 -12.41
CA ASN A 421 -11.99 -18.88 -12.27
C ASN A 421 -11.83 -19.74 -11.01
N ALA A 422 -12.94 -19.97 -10.31
CA ALA A 422 -12.99 -20.78 -9.12
C ALA A 422 -14.21 -21.71 -9.18
N THR A 423 -14.00 -22.99 -8.92
CA THR A 423 -15.06 -23.99 -8.81
C THR A 423 -14.86 -24.84 -7.57
N SER A 424 -15.93 -25.10 -6.84
CA SER A 424 -15.90 -25.84 -5.59
C SER A 424 -16.60 -27.20 -5.72
N SER A 425 -16.07 -28.21 -5.05
CA SER A 425 -16.66 -29.55 -4.95
C SER A 425 -16.52 -30.07 -3.52
N SER A 426 -17.53 -30.80 -3.03
CA SER A 426 -17.46 -31.42 -1.70
C SER A 426 -16.69 -32.74 -1.83
N VAL A 427 -15.60 -32.88 -1.08
CA VAL A 427 -14.83 -34.14 -1.00
C VAL A 427 -15.54 -35.09 -0.04
N ASP A 428 -15.97 -34.55 1.10
CA ASP A 428 -16.80 -35.18 2.10
C ASP A 428 -17.55 -34.09 2.90
N CYS A 429 -18.30 -34.47 3.93
CA CYS A 429 -19.04 -33.49 4.73
C CYS A 429 -18.19 -32.54 5.57
N GLY A 430 -16.91 -32.85 5.77
CA GLY A 430 -15.95 -32.05 6.50
C GLY A 430 -14.99 -31.27 5.59
N THR A 431 -14.95 -31.53 4.29
CA THR A 431 -13.90 -31.01 3.40
C THR A 431 -14.46 -30.52 2.07
N LEU A 432 -14.19 -29.24 1.76
CA LEU A 432 -14.46 -28.62 0.47
C LEU A 432 -13.16 -28.53 -0.34
N ALA A 433 -13.20 -28.96 -1.59
CA ALA A 433 -12.12 -28.75 -2.56
C ALA A 433 -12.45 -27.54 -3.44
N LEU A 434 -11.54 -26.57 -3.47
CA LEU A 434 -11.61 -25.37 -4.30
C LEU A 434 -10.56 -25.45 -5.42
N ASP A 435 -11.03 -25.64 -6.64
CA ASP A 435 -10.21 -25.63 -7.86
C ASP A 435 -10.16 -24.22 -8.43
N ILE A 436 -8.96 -23.64 -8.52
CA ILE A 436 -8.72 -22.27 -8.95
C ILE A 436 -7.81 -22.30 -10.19
N CYS A 437 -8.19 -21.57 -11.23
CA CYS A 437 -7.37 -21.34 -12.42
C CYS A 437 -7.13 -19.84 -12.60
N ALA A 438 -5.86 -19.44 -12.70
CA ALA A 438 -5.45 -18.05 -12.89
C ALA A 438 -4.58 -17.88 -14.14
N ARG A 439 -4.73 -16.79 -14.87
CA ARG A 439 -3.88 -16.43 -16.02
C ARG A 439 -3.77 -14.93 -16.26
N TYR A 440 -2.80 -14.56 -17.10
CA TYR A 440 -2.62 -13.21 -17.63
C TYR A 440 -2.63 -13.23 -19.17
N THR A 441 -3.59 -12.54 -19.79
CA THR A 441 -3.85 -12.67 -21.23
C THR A 441 -2.89 -11.88 -22.12
N GLU A 442 -2.09 -10.96 -21.58
CA GLU A 442 -1.21 -10.07 -22.36
C GLU A 442 0.25 -10.56 -22.34
N GLY A 443 0.46 -11.87 -22.54
CA GLY A 443 1.78 -12.50 -22.55
C GLY A 443 2.17 -13.05 -21.18
N PHE A 444 2.81 -12.22 -20.35
CA PHE A 444 3.11 -12.56 -18.96
C PHE A 444 3.03 -11.33 -18.06
N LEU A 445 2.63 -11.55 -16.82
CA LEU A 445 2.64 -10.50 -15.81
C LEU A 445 4.09 -10.27 -15.39
N SER A 446 4.61 -9.06 -15.58
CA SER A 446 6.00 -8.73 -15.24
C SER A 446 6.25 -8.65 -13.72
N SER A 447 5.18 -8.50 -12.93
CA SER A 447 5.17 -8.55 -11.48
C SER A 447 4.68 -9.91 -10.96
N ALA A 448 4.73 -10.09 -9.64
CA ALA A 448 4.09 -11.22 -8.98
C ALA A 448 2.56 -11.01 -8.92
N ALA A 449 1.83 -12.11 -8.82
CA ALA A 449 0.38 -12.10 -8.62
C ALA A 449 0.02 -12.66 -7.25
N VAL A 450 -1.04 -12.12 -6.65
CA VAL A 450 -1.59 -12.61 -5.39
C VAL A 450 -2.99 -13.15 -5.64
N VAL A 451 -3.24 -14.37 -5.16
CA VAL A 451 -4.59 -14.96 -5.09
C VAL A 451 -5.04 -14.90 -3.63
N GLU A 452 -6.07 -14.11 -3.37
CA GLU A 452 -6.72 -14.01 -2.05
C GLU A 452 -8.04 -14.79 -2.08
N ILE A 453 -8.16 -15.76 -1.19
CA ILE A 453 -9.35 -16.59 -1.00
C ILE A 453 -10.00 -16.14 0.31
N SER A 454 -11.22 -15.61 0.22
CA SER A 454 -12.05 -15.39 1.42
C SER A 454 -12.72 -16.71 1.79
N LEU A 455 -12.37 -17.23 2.96
CA LEU A 455 -12.88 -18.50 3.46
C LEU A 455 -14.38 -18.38 3.78
N LEU A 456 -15.11 -19.46 3.56
CA LEU A 456 -16.52 -19.54 3.96
C LEU A 456 -16.66 -19.54 5.49
N THR A 457 -17.75 -18.97 5.99
CA THR A 457 -18.04 -19.01 7.43
C THR A 457 -18.11 -20.44 7.94
N GLY A 458 -17.34 -20.76 8.99
CA GLY A 458 -17.27 -22.11 9.56
C GLY A 458 -16.25 -23.02 8.87
N PHE A 459 -15.47 -22.51 7.92
CA PHE A 459 -14.37 -23.24 7.29
C PHE A 459 -13.01 -22.64 7.65
N SER A 460 -11.98 -23.49 7.67
CA SER A 460 -10.58 -23.14 7.82
C SER A 460 -9.72 -23.74 6.71
N ALA A 461 -8.53 -23.17 6.50
CA ALA A 461 -7.60 -23.64 5.49
C ALA A 461 -6.98 -25.00 5.87
N ASP A 462 -6.90 -25.93 4.92
CA ASP A 462 -6.04 -27.11 5.08
C ASP A 462 -4.59 -26.77 4.75
N ASP A 463 -3.78 -26.59 5.80
CA ASP A 463 -2.38 -26.20 5.71
C ASP A 463 -1.50 -27.20 4.92
N GLN A 464 -1.87 -28.49 4.92
CA GLN A 464 -1.13 -29.51 4.18
C GLN A 464 -1.25 -29.34 2.67
N SER A 465 -2.46 -29.08 2.16
CA SER A 465 -2.69 -28.79 0.75
C SER A 465 -1.90 -27.56 0.29
N LEU A 466 -1.81 -26.53 1.13
CA LEU A 466 -1.03 -25.31 0.83
C LEU A 466 0.48 -25.58 0.77
N LYS A 467 1.01 -26.40 1.69
CA LYS A 467 2.42 -26.83 1.66
C LYS A 467 2.76 -27.62 0.40
N GLU A 468 1.85 -28.47 -0.07
CA GLU A 468 2.02 -29.22 -1.31
C GLU A 468 2.12 -28.30 -2.53
N LEU A 469 1.34 -27.22 -2.58
CA LEU A 469 1.45 -26.21 -3.63
C LEU A 469 2.80 -25.48 -3.63
N VAL A 470 3.37 -25.22 -2.44
CA VAL A 470 4.72 -24.64 -2.31
C VAL A 470 5.78 -25.64 -2.80
N ASN A 471 5.70 -26.90 -2.37
CA ASN A 471 6.65 -27.95 -2.75
C ASN A 471 6.60 -28.27 -4.25
N ALA A 472 5.42 -28.21 -4.86
CA ALA A 472 5.24 -28.34 -6.31
C ALA A 472 5.70 -27.11 -7.10
N GLY A 473 6.03 -26.00 -6.41
CA GLY A 473 6.51 -24.76 -7.03
C GLY A 473 5.44 -23.90 -7.69
N VAL A 474 4.16 -24.27 -7.55
CA VAL A 474 2.99 -23.56 -8.10
C VAL A 474 2.85 -22.18 -7.46
N ILE A 475 2.96 -22.13 -6.14
CA ILE A 475 2.99 -20.90 -5.34
C ILE A 475 4.35 -20.79 -4.65
N LYS A 476 4.79 -19.58 -4.33
CA LYS A 476 6.07 -19.37 -3.63
C LYS A 476 5.89 -19.33 -2.13
N LYS A 477 4.81 -18.70 -1.68
CA LYS A 477 4.46 -18.55 -0.27
C LYS A 477 2.94 -18.47 -0.14
N TYR A 478 2.47 -18.80 1.06
CA TYR A 478 1.10 -18.56 1.46
C TYR A 478 1.06 -17.94 2.85
N VAL A 479 -0.04 -17.27 3.15
CA VAL A 479 -0.38 -16.74 4.47
C VAL A 479 -1.82 -17.12 4.76
N VAL A 480 -2.05 -17.64 5.97
CA VAL A 480 -3.39 -17.90 6.49
C VAL A 480 -3.68 -16.90 7.61
N THR A 481 -4.84 -16.26 7.52
CA THR A 481 -5.49 -15.51 8.60
C THR A 481 -6.86 -16.14 8.88
N ASP A 482 -7.52 -15.74 9.96
CA ASP A 482 -8.74 -16.42 10.46
C ASP A 482 -9.84 -16.62 9.41
N ASN A 483 -9.95 -15.71 8.44
CA ASN A 483 -10.98 -15.76 7.39
C ASN A 483 -10.41 -15.68 5.95
N LYS A 484 -9.10 -15.76 5.75
CA LYS A 484 -8.49 -15.59 4.42
C LYS A 484 -7.25 -16.45 4.22
N ILE A 485 -7.06 -16.87 2.98
CA ILE A 485 -5.80 -17.42 2.47
C ILE A 485 -5.26 -16.46 1.42
N GLN A 486 -3.98 -16.09 1.52
CA GLN A 486 -3.28 -15.33 0.48
C GLN A 486 -2.16 -16.19 -0.09
N LEU A 487 -2.16 -16.38 -1.40
CA LEU A 487 -1.18 -17.17 -2.14
C LEU A 487 -0.38 -16.27 -3.06
N LEU A 488 0.95 -16.42 -3.07
CA LEU A 488 1.83 -15.63 -3.91
C LEU A 488 2.33 -16.47 -5.09
N ILE A 489 1.94 -16.06 -6.31
CA ILE A 489 2.38 -16.66 -7.56
C ILE A 489 3.46 -15.76 -8.15
N GLN A 490 4.65 -16.34 -8.41
CA GLN A 490 5.79 -15.56 -8.89
C GLN A 490 5.52 -14.92 -10.25
N GLN A 491 4.94 -15.65 -11.19
CA GLN A 491 4.74 -15.19 -12.55
C GLN A 491 3.50 -15.84 -13.12
N LEU A 492 2.65 -15.05 -13.77
CA LEU A 492 1.49 -15.52 -14.52
C LEU A 492 1.72 -15.35 -16.01
N TYR A 493 1.25 -16.32 -16.78
CA TYR A 493 1.36 -16.37 -18.24
C TYR A 493 -0.03 -16.48 -18.88
N VAL A 494 -0.08 -16.49 -20.21
CA VAL A 494 -1.31 -16.77 -20.98
C VAL A 494 -1.88 -18.16 -20.67
N MET A 495 -1.02 -19.15 -20.41
CA MET A 495 -1.46 -20.49 -20.00
C MET A 495 -1.98 -20.46 -18.56
N GLU A 496 -3.10 -21.12 -18.33
CA GLU A 496 -3.73 -21.19 -17.01
C GLU A 496 -2.85 -21.95 -16.02
N THR A 497 -2.60 -21.32 -14.89
CA THR A 497 -2.03 -21.96 -13.70
C THR A 497 -3.20 -22.41 -12.85
N CYS A 498 -3.51 -23.70 -12.88
CA CYS A 498 -4.60 -24.30 -12.10
C CYS A 498 -4.06 -25.06 -10.89
N PHE A 499 -4.74 -24.93 -9.77
CA PHE A 499 -4.39 -25.60 -8.52
C PHE A 499 -5.60 -25.79 -7.62
N ARG A 500 -5.47 -26.71 -6.67
CA ARG A 500 -6.51 -27.05 -5.71
C ARG A 500 -6.11 -26.63 -4.31
N VAL A 501 -7.03 -26.01 -3.60
CA VAL A 501 -6.94 -25.71 -2.16
C VAL A 501 -8.05 -26.49 -1.45
N LEU A 502 -7.73 -27.05 -0.28
CA LEU A 502 -8.75 -27.72 0.55
C LEU A 502 -9.13 -26.83 1.73
N GLU A 503 -10.42 -26.80 2.03
CA GLU A 503 -10.98 -26.11 3.20
C GLU A 503 -11.70 -27.13 4.10
N LYS A 504 -11.40 -27.08 5.40
CA LYS A 504 -11.99 -27.94 6.42
C LYS A 504 -13.15 -27.23 7.09
N ARG A 505 -14.26 -27.93 7.28
CA ARG A 505 -15.43 -27.44 7.98
C ARG A 505 -15.28 -27.68 9.47
N ASP A 506 -15.06 -26.59 10.20
CA ASP A 506 -14.96 -26.60 11.67
C ASP A 506 -16.33 -26.43 12.33
N LEU A 507 -17.23 -25.67 11.70
CA LEU A 507 -18.57 -25.38 12.21
C LEU A 507 -19.63 -25.59 11.13
N GLN A 508 -20.77 -26.15 11.54
CA GLN A 508 -21.95 -26.21 10.67
C GLN A 508 -22.69 -24.88 10.73
N VAL A 509 -22.74 -24.19 9.59
CA VAL A 509 -23.44 -22.91 9.43
C VAL A 509 -24.54 -23.09 8.39
N SER A 510 -25.76 -22.68 8.70
CA SER A 510 -26.86 -22.64 7.74
C SER A 510 -26.76 -21.40 6.85
N ASP A 511 -27.17 -21.52 5.59
CA ASP A 511 -27.27 -20.40 4.63
C ASP A 511 -25.95 -19.65 4.40
N VAL A 512 -24.87 -20.43 4.27
CA VAL A 512 -23.51 -19.94 4.00
C VAL A 512 -23.49 -19.11 2.73
N GLN A 513 -23.04 -17.87 2.83
CA GLN A 513 -22.90 -16.98 1.68
C GLN A 513 -21.72 -17.39 0.79
N PRO A 514 -21.75 -17.08 -0.52
CA PRO A 514 -20.66 -17.41 -1.43
C PRO A 514 -19.33 -16.79 -0.98
N GLY A 515 -18.26 -17.56 -1.11
CA GLY A 515 -16.89 -17.09 -0.92
C GLY A 515 -16.39 -16.40 -2.18
N VAL A 516 -15.32 -15.61 -2.05
CA VAL A 516 -14.73 -14.86 -3.17
C VAL A 516 -13.24 -15.16 -3.27
N VAL A 517 -12.80 -15.47 -4.48
CA VAL A 517 -11.39 -15.54 -4.88
C VAL A 517 -11.07 -14.27 -5.67
N GLU A 518 -10.09 -13.49 -5.20
CA GLU A 518 -9.56 -12.33 -5.91
C GLU A 518 -8.14 -12.61 -6.41
N LEU A 519 -7.87 -12.28 -7.67
CA LEU A 519 -6.55 -12.29 -8.28
C LEU A 519 -6.12 -10.85 -8.58
N PHE A 520 -4.96 -10.42 -8.09
CA PHE A 520 -4.46 -9.06 -8.33
C PHE A 520 -2.93 -8.99 -8.52
N ASP A 521 -2.49 -7.93 -9.20
CA ASP A 521 -1.07 -7.59 -9.39
C ASP A 521 -0.45 -7.10 -8.07
N TYR A 522 0.69 -7.68 -7.69
CA TYR A 522 1.41 -7.34 -6.45
C TYR A 522 1.77 -5.85 -6.35
N TYR A 523 2.14 -5.17 -7.43
CA TYR A 523 2.46 -3.73 -7.37
C TYR A 523 1.26 -2.83 -7.68
N ARG A 524 0.20 -3.38 -8.29
CA ARG A 524 -0.94 -2.61 -8.81
C ARG A 524 -2.28 -3.25 -8.45
N TYR A 525 -2.65 -3.22 -7.17
CA TYR A 525 -3.90 -3.80 -6.65
C TYR A 525 -5.19 -3.36 -7.41
N GLN A 526 -5.18 -2.19 -8.05
CA GLN A 526 -6.29 -1.74 -8.91
C GLN A 526 -6.54 -2.65 -10.12
N TYR A 527 -5.55 -3.43 -10.53
CA TYR A 527 -5.68 -4.45 -11.56
C TYR A 527 -6.03 -5.76 -10.88
N LYS A 528 -7.30 -6.15 -10.97
CA LYS A 528 -7.78 -7.37 -10.32
C LYS A 528 -8.93 -8.06 -11.05
N ALA A 529 -9.07 -9.35 -10.81
CA ALA A 529 -10.18 -10.18 -11.24
C ALA A 529 -10.74 -10.94 -10.04
N SER A 530 -12.03 -11.31 -10.09
CA SER A 530 -12.70 -11.99 -8.99
C SER A 530 -13.59 -13.12 -9.52
N ALA A 531 -13.67 -14.20 -8.76
CA ALA A 531 -14.59 -15.32 -8.98
C ALA A 531 -15.26 -15.71 -7.65
N SER A 532 -16.53 -16.08 -7.68
CA SER A 532 -17.26 -16.56 -6.50
C SER A 532 -17.32 -18.09 -6.49
N TYR A 533 -17.37 -18.68 -5.30
CA TYR A 533 -17.56 -20.13 -5.11
C TYR A 533 -18.53 -20.39 -3.94
N GLU A 534 -19.22 -21.52 -3.97
CA GLU A 534 -20.30 -21.86 -3.02
C GLU A 534 -20.15 -23.30 -2.51
N VAL A 535 -20.84 -23.63 -1.42
CA VAL A 535 -20.92 -25.02 -0.97
C VAL A 535 -21.86 -25.78 -1.90
N THR A 536 -21.36 -26.82 -2.56
CA THR A 536 -22.13 -27.59 -3.56
C THR A 536 -23.05 -28.65 -2.95
N GLU A 537 -22.81 -29.11 -1.72
CA GLU A 537 -23.66 -30.09 -1.02
C GLU A 537 -24.07 -29.64 0.39
N ARG A 538 -25.38 -29.73 0.68
CA ARG A 538 -25.92 -29.51 2.03
C ARG A 538 -25.72 -30.78 2.85
N CYS A 539 -24.73 -30.80 3.73
CA CYS A 539 -24.69 -31.82 4.77
C CYS A 539 -25.89 -31.58 5.69
N THR A 540 -26.74 -32.58 5.83
CA THR A 540 -27.84 -32.57 6.80
C THR A 540 -27.23 -32.46 8.21
N PRO A 541 -27.64 -31.48 9.02
CA PRO A 541 -27.25 -31.44 10.42
C PRO A 541 -27.67 -32.76 11.07
N THR A 542 -26.73 -33.46 11.70
CA THR A 542 -27.11 -34.54 12.62
C THR A 542 -27.85 -33.86 13.78
N GLU A 543 -29.03 -34.41 14.09
CA GLU A 543 -30.06 -33.91 14.99
C GLU A 543 -29.64 -32.92 16.09
N GLN A 544 -30.40 -31.82 16.13
CA GLN A 544 -30.72 -30.98 17.29
C GLN A 544 -29.90 -31.28 18.57
N GLY A 545 -29.00 -30.35 18.92
CA GLY A 545 -28.65 -30.18 20.33
C GLY A 545 -29.93 -30.02 21.16
N PRO A 546 -29.98 -30.54 22.39
CA PRO A 546 -31.23 -30.67 23.14
C PRO A 546 -31.92 -29.30 23.21
N SER A 547 -33.20 -29.27 22.85
CA SER A 547 -34.03 -28.08 23.02
C SER A 547 -33.98 -27.68 24.49
N ILE A 548 -33.33 -26.56 24.79
CA ILE A 548 -33.53 -25.89 26.07
C ILE A 548 -34.98 -25.43 26.04
N SER A 549 -35.83 -26.12 26.82
CA SER A 549 -37.20 -25.70 27.03
C SER A 549 -37.19 -24.38 27.79
N ASP A 550 -37.98 -23.41 27.34
CA ASP A 550 -38.26 -22.12 27.99
C ASP A 550 -39.03 -22.26 29.32
N ASN A 551 -38.60 -23.13 30.22
CA ASN A 551 -39.14 -23.27 31.57
C ASN A 551 -38.07 -23.80 32.53
N GLU A 552 -37.10 -22.95 32.86
CA GLU A 552 -36.47 -22.94 34.18
C GLU A 552 -35.78 -21.58 34.37
N ILE A 553 -36.56 -20.59 34.80
CA ILE A 553 -36.01 -19.41 35.48
C ILE A 553 -35.56 -19.91 36.86
N GLY A 554 -34.29 -20.30 36.96
CA GLY A 554 -33.58 -20.46 38.22
C GLY A 554 -32.51 -19.38 38.30
N GLU A 555 -32.67 -18.46 39.23
CA GLU A 555 -31.63 -17.49 39.61
C GLU A 555 -30.36 -18.25 40.02
N ASP A 556 -29.27 -18.08 39.27
CA ASP A 556 -27.93 -18.24 39.83
C ASP A 556 -27.03 -17.14 39.28
N VAL A 557 -26.75 -16.19 40.16
CA VAL A 557 -25.75 -15.14 40.01
C VAL A 557 -24.37 -15.79 40.06
N VAL A 558 -23.62 -15.75 38.96
CA VAL A 558 -22.19 -16.06 38.97
C VAL A 558 -21.40 -14.78 38.70
N THR A 559 -20.87 -14.22 39.78
CA THR A 559 -19.82 -13.21 39.82
C THR A 559 -18.52 -13.81 39.28
N PHE A 560 -17.87 -13.12 38.31
CA PHE A 560 -16.49 -13.40 37.94
C PHE A 560 -15.54 -12.47 38.71
N GLN A 561 -14.59 -13.07 39.42
CA GLN A 561 -13.39 -12.45 39.96
C GLN A 561 -12.28 -12.42 38.92
#